data_AF-A0A962B048-F1
#
_entry.id   AF-A0A962B048-F1
#
_cell.length_a   1.000
_cell.length_b   1.000
_cell.length_c   1.000
_cell.angle_alpha   90.00
_cell.angle_beta   90.00
_cell.angle_gamma   90.00
#
_symmetry.space_group_name_H-M   'P 1'
#
loop_
_entity.id
_entity.type
_entity.pdbx_description
1 polymer ?
#
loop_
_entity_poly.entity_id
_entity_poly.type
_entity_poly.pdbx_seq_one_letter_code
_entity_poly.pdbx_strand_id
1 'polypeptide(L)'
;LEDIKAPECFEIERRLRERMRIPVFHDDQHGTAIVVAAGILNGLKVVGKSLADVKLVCSGAGAAALACLNLLRSLGLPRENITVCDILGVVYQGRQELMDPYKVTYARETTARTLGEAIVGTDIFL
;
A
#
# COMPACT_ATOMS: atom_id res chain seq x y z
N LEU A 1 -7.70 -15.68 7.66
CA LEU A 1 -6.36 -16.07 7.17
C LEU A 1 -5.39 -15.25 7.97
N GLU A 2 -4.32 -15.89 8.42
CA GLU A 2 -3.36 -15.35 9.36
C GLU A 2 -1.98 -15.90 9.01
N ASP A 3 -0.93 -15.09 9.16
CA ASP A 3 0.48 -15.48 9.11
C ASP A 3 0.87 -16.25 7.84
N ILE A 4 0.27 -15.90 6.70
CA ILE A 4 0.61 -16.46 5.40
C ILE A 4 1.57 -15.50 4.69
N LYS A 5 2.76 -16.01 4.32
CA LYS A 5 3.78 -15.20 3.64
C LYS A 5 3.30 -14.63 2.31
N ALA A 6 3.82 -13.45 1.97
CA ALA A 6 3.68 -12.86 0.65
C ALA A 6 4.74 -13.44 -0.33
N PRO A 7 4.43 -13.59 -1.62
CA PRO A 7 3.18 -13.20 -2.28
C PRO A 7 2.09 -14.28 -2.28
N GLU A 8 2.32 -15.46 -1.72
CA GLU A 8 1.39 -16.59 -1.81
C GLU A 8 0.05 -16.34 -1.11
N CYS A 9 0.02 -15.52 -0.05
CA CYS A 9 -1.19 -15.15 0.67
C CYS A 9 -2.28 -14.55 -0.24
N PHE A 10 -1.91 -13.78 -1.25
CA PHE A 10 -2.86 -13.17 -2.19
C PHE A 10 -3.58 -14.21 -3.04
N GLU A 11 -2.84 -15.18 -3.58
CA GLU A 11 -3.42 -16.25 -4.41
C GLU A 11 -4.27 -17.21 -3.57
N ILE A 12 -3.80 -17.53 -2.35
CA ILE A 12 -4.55 -18.35 -1.40
C ILE A 12 -5.89 -17.69 -1.07
N GLU A 13 -5.88 -16.40 -0.73
CA GLU A 13 -7.10 -15.66 -0.44
C GLU A 13 -8.04 -15.63 -1.65
N ARG A 14 -7.54 -15.30 -2.84
CA ARG A 14 -8.35 -15.28 -4.07
C ARG A 14 -9.06 -16.60 -4.32
N ARG A 15 -8.32 -17.72 -4.27
CA ARG A 15 -8.90 -19.06 -4.46
C ARG A 15 -9.89 -19.44 -3.36
N LEU A 16 -9.64 -19.03 -2.12
CA LEU A 16 -10.58 -19.28 -1.03
C LEU A 16 -11.86 -18.47 -1.22
N ARG A 17 -11.78 -17.19 -1.61
CA ARG A 17 -12.96 -16.37 -1.95
C ARG A 17 -13.80 -17.00 -3.08
N GLU A 18 -13.16 -17.62 -4.07
CA GLU A 18 -13.85 -18.28 -5.19
C GLU A 18 -14.54 -19.59 -4.81
N ARG A 19 -14.00 -20.32 -3.82
CA ARG A 19 -14.46 -21.68 -3.46
C ARG A 19 -15.39 -21.70 -2.25
N MET A 20 -15.20 -20.78 -1.31
CA MET A 20 -15.92 -20.78 -0.04
C MET A 20 -17.31 -20.16 -0.21
N ARG A 21 -18.30 -20.74 0.46
CA ARG A 21 -19.67 -20.19 0.53
C ARG A 21 -19.86 -19.20 1.69
N ILE A 22 -18.75 -18.76 2.29
CA ILE A 22 -18.69 -17.85 3.42
C ILE A 22 -17.65 -16.75 3.12
N PRO A 23 -17.77 -15.57 3.73
CA PRO A 23 -16.77 -14.52 3.61
C PRO A 23 -15.38 -15.01 4.02
N VAL A 24 -14.36 -14.60 3.26
CA VAL A 24 -12.96 -14.86 3.57
C VAL A 24 -12.29 -13.55 3.94
N PHE A 25 -11.63 -13.54 5.09
CA PHE A 25 -10.93 -12.38 5.63
C PHE A 25 -9.50 -12.77 5.98
N HIS A 26 -8.55 -11.88 5.71
CA HIS A 26 -7.14 -12.04 6.06
C HIS A 26 -6.73 -10.91 7.00
N ASP A 27 -6.36 -11.20 8.25
CA ASP A 27 -6.15 -10.14 9.24
C ASP A 27 -4.93 -9.30 8.92
N ASP A 28 -3.81 -9.94 8.58
CA ASP A 28 -2.57 -9.23 8.19
C ASP A 28 -2.76 -8.24 7.04
N GLN A 29 -3.71 -8.50 6.13
CA GLN A 29 -4.02 -7.62 5.01
C GLN A 29 -5.14 -6.64 5.37
N HIS A 30 -6.35 -7.15 5.63
CA HIS A 30 -7.54 -6.33 5.80
C HIS A 30 -7.61 -5.69 7.18
N GLY A 31 -7.30 -6.42 8.25
CA GLY A 31 -7.28 -5.92 9.62
C GLY A 31 -6.29 -4.77 9.75
N THR A 32 -5.06 -4.99 9.27
CA THR A 32 -4.04 -3.94 9.19
C THR A 32 -4.51 -2.73 8.38
N ALA A 33 -5.07 -2.95 7.19
CA ALA A 33 -5.55 -1.85 6.34
C ALA A 33 -6.63 -1.00 7.03
N ILE A 34 -7.60 -1.63 7.69
CA ILE A 34 -8.69 -0.94 8.37
C ILE A 34 -8.17 -0.04 9.49
N VAL A 35 -7.27 -0.56 10.34
CA VAL A 35 -6.71 0.22 11.46
C VAL A 35 -5.83 1.36 10.95
N VAL A 36 -5.00 1.11 9.93
CA VAL A 36 -4.16 2.14 9.29
C VAL A 36 -5.02 3.24 8.67
N ALA A 37 -6.05 2.88 7.92
CA ALA A 37 -6.96 3.86 7.31
C ALA A 37 -7.67 4.71 8.36
N ALA A 38 -8.15 4.10 9.45
CA ALA A 38 -8.75 4.83 10.57
C ALA A 38 -7.75 5.81 11.22
N GLY A 39 -6.51 5.38 11.43
CA GLY A 39 -5.43 6.21 11.98
C GLY A 39 -5.11 7.41 11.09
N ILE A 40 -4.90 7.18 9.79
CA ILE A 40 -4.60 8.23 8.81
C ILE A 40 -5.77 9.23 8.72
N LEU A 41 -7.01 8.75 8.55
CA LEU A 41 -8.17 9.64 8.45
C LEU A 41 -8.33 10.52 9.68
N ASN A 42 -8.09 9.98 10.87
CA ASN A 42 -8.15 10.78 12.10
C ASN A 42 -6.95 11.74 12.24
N GLY A 43 -5.74 11.32 11.86
CA GLY A 43 -4.57 12.20 11.84
C GLY A 43 -4.76 13.39 10.89
N LEU A 44 -5.33 13.15 9.70
CA LEU A 44 -5.63 14.19 8.72
C LEU A 44 -6.67 15.21 9.24
N LYS A 45 -7.67 14.76 10.00
CA LYS A 45 -8.62 15.67 10.67
C LYS A 45 -7.92 16.60 11.66
N VAL A 46 -6.94 16.09 12.42
CA VAL A 46 -6.19 16.89 13.41
C VAL A 46 -5.36 17.98 12.73
N VAL A 47 -4.73 17.67 11.60
CA VAL A 47 -3.90 18.63 10.85
C VAL A 47 -4.69 19.44 9.81
N GLY A 48 -6.00 19.25 9.72
CA GLY A 48 -6.88 19.98 8.80
C GLY A 48 -6.61 19.71 7.32
N LYS A 49 -6.14 18.51 6.96
CA LYS A 49 -5.85 18.12 5.57
C LYS A 49 -6.89 17.13 5.03
N SER A 50 -7.13 17.19 3.73
CA SER A 50 -7.97 16.21 3.02
C SER A 50 -7.13 15.04 2.54
N LEU A 51 -7.70 13.82 2.54
CA LEU A 51 -7.04 12.64 1.98
C LEU A 51 -6.73 12.79 0.48
N ALA A 52 -7.54 13.57 -0.25
CA ALA A 52 -7.34 13.80 -1.67
C ALA A 52 -6.10 14.67 -1.98
N ASP A 53 -5.64 15.48 -1.03
CA ASP A 53 -4.61 16.50 -1.26
C ASP A 53 -3.24 16.12 -0.70
N VAL A 54 -3.12 14.98 -0.03
CA VAL A 54 -1.90 14.56 0.65
C VAL A 54 -1.04 13.62 -0.19
N LYS A 55 0.28 13.74 -0.01
CA LYS A 55 1.29 12.82 -0.54
C LYS A 55 1.64 11.77 0.51
N LEU A 56 1.76 10.52 0.05
CA LEU A 56 2.10 9.39 0.89
C LEU A 56 3.34 8.67 0.36
N VAL A 57 4.29 8.40 1.25
CA VAL A 57 5.42 7.50 0.99
C VAL A 57 5.27 6.28 1.88
N CYS A 58 5.25 5.11 1.27
CA CYS A 58 5.21 3.84 2.00
C CYS A 58 6.58 3.16 1.97
N SER A 59 7.10 2.77 3.13
CA SER A 59 8.31 1.98 3.29
C SER A 59 7.94 0.52 3.52
N GLY A 60 7.81 -0.21 2.42
CA GLY A 60 7.42 -1.61 2.39
C GLY A 60 6.49 -1.88 1.21
N ALA A 61 6.64 -3.05 0.60
CA ALA A 61 5.78 -3.48 -0.51
C ALA A 61 5.28 -4.93 -0.33
N GLY A 62 5.07 -5.33 0.92
CA GLY A 62 4.47 -6.62 1.27
C GLY A 62 2.95 -6.58 1.31
N ALA A 63 2.34 -7.70 1.74
CA ALA A 63 0.88 -7.86 1.75
C ALA A 63 0.14 -6.79 2.55
N ALA A 64 0.55 -6.55 3.80
CA ALA A 64 -0.02 -5.51 4.65
C ALA A 64 0.08 -4.12 4.02
N ALA A 65 1.28 -3.72 3.56
CA ALA A 65 1.51 -2.41 2.96
C ALA A 65 0.61 -2.19 1.72
N LEU A 66 0.58 -3.15 0.79
CA LEU A 66 -0.23 -3.05 -0.41
C LEU A 66 -1.74 -3.04 -0.10
N ALA A 67 -2.19 -3.79 0.91
CA ALA A 67 -3.57 -3.77 1.37
C ALA A 67 -3.97 -2.41 1.96
N CYS A 68 -3.11 -1.81 2.80
CA CYS A 68 -3.30 -0.45 3.34
C CYS A 68 -3.43 0.57 2.21
N LEU A 69 -2.51 0.55 1.24
CA LEU A 69 -2.52 1.49 0.11
C LEU A 69 -3.76 1.31 -0.76
N ASN A 70 -4.18 0.06 -1.03
CA ASN A 70 -5.38 -0.22 -1.80
C ASN A 70 -6.64 0.31 -1.10
N LEU A 71 -6.75 0.13 0.22
CA LEU A 71 -7.87 0.66 0.99
C LEU A 71 -7.87 2.20 0.98
N LEU A 72 -6.72 2.84 1.25
CA LEU A 72 -6.60 4.31 1.19
C LEU A 72 -6.98 4.87 -0.17
N ARG A 73 -6.58 4.21 -1.27
CA ARG A 73 -7.00 4.58 -2.62
C ARG A 73 -8.50 4.48 -2.81
N SER A 74 -9.13 3.41 -2.34
CA SER A 74 -10.59 3.25 -2.41
C SER A 74 -11.35 4.31 -1.59
N LEU A 75 -10.70 4.86 -0.55
CA LEU A 75 -11.23 5.94 0.28
C LEU A 75 -10.96 7.34 -0.31
N GLY A 76 -10.19 7.46 -1.39
CA GLY A 76 -9.97 8.71 -2.11
C GLY A 76 -8.53 9.24 -2.15
N LEU A 77 -7.53 8.49 -1.66
CA LEU A 77 -6.12 8.87 -1.84
C LEU A 77 -5.72 8.70 -3.32
N PRO A 78 -5.28 9.76 -4.03
CA PRO A 78 -4.93 9.65 -5.44
C PRO A 78 -3.71 8.74 -5.64
N ARG A 79 -3.71 7.95 -6.70
CA ARG A 79 -2.64 6.97 -6.95
C ARG A 79 -1.31 7.65 -7.24
N GLU A 80 -1.36 8.75 -7.97
CA GLU A 80 -0.23 9.62 -8.30
C GLU A 80 0.47 10.22 -7.08
N ASN A 81 -0.24 10.33 -5.96
CA ASN A 81 0.28 10.84 -4.69
C ASN A 81 0.98 9.77 -3.84
N ILE A 82 0.97 8.51 -4.28
CA ILE A 82 1.57 7.39 -3.56
C ILE A 82 2.92 7.03 -4.19
N THR A 83 3.95 7.01 -3.35
CA THR A 83 5.27 6.46 -3.69
C THR A 83 5.56 5.28 -2.77
N VAL A 84 5.97 4.15 -3.32
CA VAL A 84 6.32 2.96 -2.55
C VAL A 84 7.82 2.72 -2.65
N CYS A 85 8.43 2.37 -1.53
CA CYS A 85 9.82 1.95 -1.41
C CYS A 85 9.87 0.52 -0.89
N ASP A 86 10.71 -0.33 -1.47
CA ASP A 86 11.01 -1.66 -0.94
C ASP A 86 12.51 -1.80 -0.65
N ILE A 87 12.99 -3.03 -0.48
CA ILE A 87 14.40 -3.31 -0.15
C ILE A 87 15.40 -2.78 -1.19
N LEU A 88 14.97 -2.52 -2.43
CA LEU A 88 15.83 -1.94 -3.48
C LEU A 88 15.55 -0.44 -3.70
N GLY A 89 14.78 0.18 -2.82
CA GLY A 89 14.39 1.59 -2.91
C GLY A 89 13.07 1.79 -3.65
N VAL A 90 12.95 2.91 -4.36
CA VAL A 90 11.68 3.36 -4.95
C VAL A 90 11.17 2.35 -5.99
N VAL A 91 9.87 2.11 -5.99
CA VAL A 91 9.15 1.36 -7.02
C VAL A 91 8.83 2.34 -8.16
N TYR A 92 9.65 2.32 -9.21
CA TYR A 92 9.54 3.24 -10.35
C TYR A 92 9.24 2.52 -11.66
N GLN A 93 8.70 3.25 -12.63
CA GLN A 93 8.39 2.72 -13.96
C GLN A 93 9.66 2.31 -14.72
N GLY A 94 9.68 1.08 -15.24
CA GLY A 94 10.85 0.51 -15.93
C GLY A 94 11.80 -0.29 -15.05
N ARG A 95 11.61 -0.28 -13.72
CA ARG A 95 12.30 -1.20 -12.81
C ARG A 95 11.95 -2.65 -13.16
N GLN A 96 12.95 -3.52 -13.22
CA GLN A 96 12.76 -4.96 -13.50
C GLN A 96 12.86 -5.83 -12.24
N GLU A 97 13.71 -5.42 -11.29
CA GLU A 97 14.04 -6.25 -10.13
C GLU A 97 12.94 -6.27 -9.07
N LEU A 98 12.58 -7.49 -8.66
CA LEU A 98 11.57 -7.80 -7.64
C LEU A 98 10.18 -7.24 -7.95
N MET A 99 9.80 -7.05 -9.22
CA MET A 99 8.52 -6.44 -9.59
C MET A 99 7.40 -7.47 -9.77
N ASP A 100 6.78 -7.89 -8.67
CA ASP A 100 5.58 -8.73 -8.72
C ASP A 100 4.34 -7.96 -9.26
N PRO A 101 3.32 -8.67 -9.77
CA PRO A 101 2.14 -8.03 -10.38
C PRO A 101 1.38 -7.07 -9.47
N TYR A 102 1.41 -7.29 -8.16
CA TYR A 102 0.70 -6.44 -7.20
C TYR A 102 1.45 -5.11 -6.99
N LYS A 103 2.78 -5.18 -6.88
CA LYS A 103 3.65 -4.01 -6.73
C LYS A 103 3.75 -3.17 -8.00
N VAL A 104 3.69 -3.77 -9.20
CA VAL A 104 3.72 -3.03 -10.48
C VAL A 104 2.64 -1.94 -10.53
N THR A 105 1.49 -2.17 -9.89
CA THR A 105 0.42 -1.16 -9.80
C THR A 105 0.86 0.13 -9.10
N TYR A 106 1.92 0.07 -8.28
CA TYR A 106 2.53 1.18 -7.55
C TYR A 106 3.77 1.80 -8.20
N ALA A 107 4.22 1.27 -9.34
CA ALA A 107 5.30 1.89 -10.11
C ALA A 107 4.88 3.27 -10.63
N ARG A 108 5.76 4.27 -10.49
CA ARG A 108 5.52 5.65 -10.92
C ARG A 108 6.69 6.20 -11.72
N GLU A 109 6.41 7.11 -12.66
CA GLU A 109 7.46 7.94 -13.25
C GLU A 109 7.99 8.93 -12.20
N THR A 110 9.26 8.75 -11.83
CA THR A 110 9.95 9.59 -10.86
C THR A 110 11.47 9.44 -11.02
N THR A 111 12.21 10.47 -10.64
CA THR A 111 13.68 10.44 -10.57
C THR A 111 14.19 9.92 -9.23
N ALA A 112 13.34 9.87 -8.19
CA ALA A 112 13.71 9.33 -6.88
C ALA A 112 14.08 7.84 -6.97
N ARG A 113 15.13 7.45 -6.27
CA ARG A 113 15.63 6.07 -6.18
C ARG A 113 15.70 5.57 -4.75
N THR A 114 15.92 6.45 -3.79
CA THR A 114 16.03 6.09 -2.37
C THR A 114 14.81 6.55 -1.56
N LEU A 115 14.60 5.94 -0.39
CA LEU A 115 13.56 6.38 0.53
C LEU A 115 13.80 7.83 0.99
N GLY A 116 15.07 8.21 1.22
CA GLY A 116 15.43 9.57 1.63
C GLY A 116 15.06 10.63 0.59
N GLU A 117 15.17 10.31 -0.69
CA GLU A 117 14.70 11.19 -1.77
C GLU A 117 13.16 11.23 -1.84
N ALA A 118 12.50 10.08 -1.65
CA ALA A 118 11.05 9.97 -1.75
C ALA A 118 10.31 10.73 -0.65
N ILE A 119 10.85 10.76 0.58
CA ILE A 119 10.15 11.30 1.75
C ILE A 119 10.08 12.84 1.78
N VAL A 120 10.89 13.54 0.99
CA VAL A 120 10.95 15.01 0.98
C VAL A 120 9.59 15.61 0.59
N GLY A 121 9.02 16.42 1.48
CA GLY A 121 7.75 17.12 1.23
C GLY A 121 6.51 16.22 1.23
N THR A 122 6.61 15.03 1.82
CA THR A 122 5.51 14.08 2.00
C THR A 122 4.69 14.42 3.24
N ASP A 123 3.37 14.21 3.19
CA ASP A 123 2.46 14.46 4.31
C ASP A 123 2.29 13.23 5.22
N ILE A 124 2.31 12.03 4.64
CA ILE A 124 2.15 10.75 5.33
C ILE A 124 3.34 9.84 5.02
N PHE A 125 4.05 9.43 6.06
CA PHE A 125 4.98 8.30 5.99
C PHE A 125 4.31 7.06 6.56
N LEU A 126 4.22 5.99 5.76
CA LEU A 126 3.59 4.72 6.11
C LEU A 126 4.61 3.58 6.15
#